data_AF-H0R011-F1
#
_entry.id   AF-H0R011-F1
#
_cell.length_a   1.000
_cell.length_b   1.000
_cell.length_c   1.000
_cell.angle_alpha   90.00
_cell.angle_beta   90.00
_cell.angle_gamma   90.00
#
_symmetry.space_group_name_H-M   'P 1'
#
loop_
_entity.id
_entity.type
_entity.pdbx_description
1 polymer ?
#
loop_
_entity_poly.entity_id
_entity_poly.type
_entity_poly.pdbx_seq_one_letter_code
_entity_poly.pdbx_strand_id
1 'polypeptide(L)'
;MQLRRVNLGDVISWDGRDWIIDAHGSNGSRLNPITDGTPRWVDLATISDDESFEYHGGTDGRIDAATDRIQFAMLDPQTRADALFWLQHLTEARFGVVDPHDPDAVPRDGYGPETTIEGRMEHKAQELSAAGIKTSRTSLFRKDAQYRAHAPCGGG
;
A
#
# COMPACT_ATOMS: atom_id res chain seq x y z
N MET A 1 -18.40 23.12 18.55
CA MET A 1 -17.80 21.78 18.68
C MET A 1 -16.28 21.94 18.73
N GLN A 2 -15.58 21.22 19.60
CA GLN A 2 -14.11 21.19 19.55
C GLN A 2 -13.71 20.37 18.32
N LEU A 3 -12.97 20.97 17.38
CA LEU A 3 -12.32 20.24 16.30
C LEU A 3 -11.48 19.13 16.92
N ARG A 4 -11.93 17.88 16.77
CA ARG A 4 -11.12 16.71 17.12
C ARG A 4 -9.82 16.83 16.33
N ARG A 5 -8.70 16.59 17.00
CA ARG A 5 -7.36 16.85 16.47
C ARG A 5 -7.09 15.91 15.30
N VAL A 6 -7.25 16.43 14.08
CA VAL A 6 -7.02 15.70 12.83
C VAL A 6 -5.52 15.73 12.50
N ASN A 7 -4.95 14.57 12.17
CA ASN A 7 -3.52 14.40 11.90
C ASN A 7 -3.27 13.93 10.47
N LEU A 8 -2.03 14.08 10.00
CA LEU A 8 -1.57 13.39 8.80
C LEU A 8 -1.76 11.88 8.98
N GLY A 9 -2.29 11.19 7.97
CA GLY A 9 -2.66 9.78 8.08
C GLY A 9 -4.13 9.54 8.35
N ASP A 10 -4.85 10.54 8.88
CA ASP A 10 -6.26 10.34 9.18
C ASP A 10 -7.07 10.20 7.88
N VAL A 11 -7.99 9.23 7.92
CA VAL A 11 -9.00 9.04 6.89
C VAL A 11 -10.28 9.72 7.33
N ILE A 12 -10.84 10.50 6.43
CA ILE A 12 -12.13 11.15 6.59
C ILE A 12 -13.02 10.78 5.40
N SER A 13 -14.32 10.77 5.60
CA SER A 13 -15.29 10.73 4.52
C SER A 13 -15.93 12.10 4.40
N TRP A 14 -15.96 12.64 3.18
CA TRP A 14 -16.54 13.95 2.89
C TRP A 14 -16.98 13.96 1.42
N ASP A 15 -18.16 14.52 1.15
CA ASP A 15 -18.76 14.52 -0.19
C ASP A 15 -18.94 13.09 -0.77
N GLY A 16 -19.34 12.15 0.10
CA GLY A 16 -19.58 10.75 -0.27
C GLY A 16 -18.33 9.97 -0.72
N ARG A 17 -17.13 10.48 -0.41
CA ARG A 17 -15.85 9.88 -0.79
C ARG A 17 -14.89 9.84 0.38
N ASP A 18 -14.01 8.85 0.39
CA ASP A 18 -12.95 8.73 1.38
C ASP A 18 -11.69 9.46 0.93
N TRP A 19 -11.14 10.22 1.87
CA TRP A 19 -9.96 11.04 1.69
C TRP A 19 -8.95 10.73 2.78
N ILE A 20 -7.67 10.77 2.43
CA ILE A 20 -6.58 10.72 3.38
C ILE A 20 -5.94 12.10 3.51
N ILE A 21 -5.58 12.47 4.72
CA ILE A 21 -4.93 13.75 5.00
C ILE A 21 -3.42 13.55 4.89
N ASP A 22 -2.82 14.11 3.84
CA ASP A 22 -1.42 13.83 3.50
C ASP A 22 -0.48 15.03 3.59
N ALA A 23 -1.00 16.25 3.78
CA ALA A 23 -0.19 17.43 4.08
C ALA A 23 -0.96 18.47 4.91
N HIS A 24 -0.21 19.28 5.67
CA HIS A 24 -0.70 20.52 6.26
C HIS A 24 0.11 21.70 5.70
N GLY A 25 -0.56 22.81 5.43
CA GLY A 25 0.03 24.03 4.90
C GLY A 25 -0.62 25.27 5.48
N SER A 26 -0.16 26.45 5.07
CA SER A 26 -0.70 27.74 5.52
C SER A 26 -2.16 27.96 5.16
N ASN A 27 -2.69 27.21 4.18
CA ASN A 27 -4.04 27.34 3.65
C ASN A 27 -4.95 26.17 4.05
N GLY A 28 -4.56 25.36 5.04
CA GLY A 28 -5.34 24.23 5.54
C GLY A 28 -4.65 22.88 5.36
N SER A 29 -5.42 21.82 5.14
CA SER A 29 -4.93 20.45 4.97
C SER A 29 -5.19 19.95 3.56
N ARG A 30 -4.31 19.09 3.05
CA ARG A 30 -4.49 18.46 1.75
C ARG A 30 -5.17 17.11 1.91
N LEU A 31 -6.32 16.98 1.25
CA LEU A 31 -7.07 15.74 1.09
C LEU A 31 -6.65 15.08 -0.20
N ASN A 32 -6.16 13.85 -0.12
CA ASN A 32 -5.87 13.02 -1.28
C ASN A 32 -6.93 11.91 -1.34
N PRO A 33 -7.66 11.75 -2.46
CA PRO A 33 -8.72 10.76 -2.52
C PRO A 33 -8.13 9.34 -2.49
N ILE A 34 -8.79 8.43 -1.75
CA ILE A 34 -8.34 7.04 -1.64
C ILE A 34 -8.61 6.28 -2.96
N THR A 35 -9.70 6.61 -3.64
CA THR A 35 -10.03 6.16 -5.00
C THR A 35 -9.74 7.25 -6.03
N ASP A 36 -9.96 6.99 -7.33
CA ASP A 36 -9.70 7.95 -8.41
C ASP A 36 -10.20 9.38 -8.14
N GLY A 37 -9.31 10.36 -8.31
CA GLY A 37 -9.62 11.77 -8.15
C GLY A 37 -8.38 12.65 -8.07
N THR A 38 -8.61 13.93 -7.80
CA THR A 38 -7.54 14.93 -7.68
C THR A 38 -7.42 15.40 -6.23
N PRO A 39 -6.20 15.53 -5.67
CA PRO A 39 -6.00 16.10 -4.34
C PRO A 39 -6.59 17.51 -4.21
N ARG A 40 -7.10 17.85 -3.03
CA ARG A 40 -7.74 19.14 -2.73
C ARG A 40 -7.17 19.74 -1.45
N TRP A 41 -6.88 21.04 -1.46
CA TRP A 41 -6.59 21.80 -0.25
C TRP A 41 -7.89 22.31 0.35
N VAL A 42 -8.11 22.02 1.62
CA VAL A 42 -9.34 22.38 2.34
C VAL A 42 -9.01 22.94 3.71
N ASP A 43 -9.84 23.85 4.18
CA ASP A 43 -9.87 24.21 5.58
C ASP A 43 -10.71 23.17 6.34
N LEU A 44 -10.06 22.42 7.23
CA LEU A 44 -10.71 21.38 8.01
C LEU A 44 -11.81 21.93 8.93
N ALA A 45 -11.66 23.18 9.40
CA ALA A 45 -12.69 23.82 10.21
C ALA A 45 -13.96 24.07 9.41
N THR A 46 -13.82 24.42 8.13
CA THR A 46 -14.95 24.68 7.23
C THR A 46 -15.66 23.38 6.84
N ILE A 47 -14.93 22.31 6.50
CA ILE A 47 -15.57 21.04 6.10
C ILE A 47 -16.09 20.25 7.29
N SER A 48 -15.58 20.47 8.52
CA SER A 48 -16.08 19.76 9.70
C SER A 48 -17.50 20.17 10.12
N ASP A 49 -17.95 21.32 9.63
CA ASP A 49 -19.31 21.82 9.83
C ASP A 49 -20.28 21.30 8.74
N ASP A 50 -19.77 20.57 7.74
CA ASP A 50 -20.57 19.92 6.70
C ASP A 50 -21.20 18.62 7.23
N GLU A 51 -22.49 18.42 6.96
CA GLU A 51 -23.23 17.23 7.41
C GLU A 51 -22.70 15.93 6.79
N SER A 52 -22.03 16.01 5.64
CA SER A 52 -21.42 14.87 4.95
C SER A 52 -20.04 14.49 5.50
N PHE A 53 -19.51 15.24 6.47
CA PHE A 53 -18.19 14.99 7.04
C PHE A 53 -18.26 13.94 8.15
N GLU A 54 -17.58 12.82 7.93
CA GLU A 54 -17.35 11.79 8.94
C GLU A 54 -15.85 11.60 9.21
N TYR A 55 -15.46 11.72 10.48
CA TYR A 55 -14.09 11.46 10.92
C TYR A 55 -13.94 10.00 11.36
N HIS A 56 -13.06 9.24 10.69
CA HIS A 56 -12.83 7.83 10.99
C HIS A 56 -11.56 7.56 11.81
N GLY A 57 -10.94 8.59 12.38
CA GLY A 57 -9.65 8.43 13.08
C GLY A 57 -9.77 7.75 14.45
N GLY A 58 -8.92 6.73 14.63
CA GLY A 58 -8.69 6.03 15.91
C GLY A 58 -9.03 4.55 15.89
N THR A 59 -8.17 3.71 15.32
CA THR A 59 -8.00 2.31 15.76
C THR A 59 -6.49 2.05 15.82
N ASP A 60 -6.01 1.57 16.98
CA ASP A 60 -4.60 1.39 17.42
C ASP A 60 -3.72 0.44 16.55
N GLY A 61 -3.91 0.47 15.23
CA GLY A 61 -3.14 -0.30 14.24
C GLY A 61 -3.44 0.12 12.80
N ARG A 62 -4.42 1.00 12.56
CA ARG A 62 -4.70 1.61 11.24
C ARG A 62 -3.88 2.86 10.97
N ILE A 63 -3.41 3.55 12.00
CA ILE A 63 -2.57 4.76 11.87
C ILE A 63 -1.25 4.43 11.18
N ASP A 64 -0.64 3.29 11.51
CA ASP A 64 0.60 2.84 10.84
C ASP A 64 0.33 2.53 9.37
N ALA A 65 -0.74 1.77 9.07
CA ALA A 65 -1.13 1.46 7.69
C ALA A 65 -1.44 2.70 6.84
N ALA A 66 -2.05 3.74 7.43
CA ALA A 66 -2.39 4.97 6.73
C ALA A 66 -1.17 5.90 6.58
N THR A 67 -0.32 5.98 7.60
CA THR A 67 0.97 6.70 7.56
C THR A 67 1.90 6.07 6.53
N ASP A 68 1.99 4.74 6.49
CA ASP A 68 2.76 3.99 5.50
C ASP A 68 2.25 4.23 4.08
N ARG A 69 0.92 4.30 3.88
CA ARG A 69 0.31 4.63 2.59
C ARG A 69 0.64 6.06 2.14
N ILE A 70 0.65 7.03 3.05
CA ILE A 70 1.06 8.41 2.75
C ILE A 70 2.54 8.46 2.43
N GLN A 71 3.39 7.88 3.28
CA GLN A 71 4.83 7.85 3.05
C GLN A 71 5.14 7.20 1.70
N PHE A 72 4.44 6.11 1.36
CA PHE A 72 4.54 5.46 0.06
C PHE A 72 4.08 6.35 -1.10
N ALA A 73 2.99 7.09 -0.93
CA ALA A 73 2.49 8.04 -1.93
C ALA A 73 3.40 9.28 -2.09
N MET A 74 4.15 9.63 -1.05
CA MET A 74 5.12 10.71 -1.02
C MET A 74 6.51 10.30 -1.53
N LEU A 75 6.76 9.00 -1.75
CA LEU A 75 7.97 8.55 -2.41
C LEU A 75 8.09 9.20 -3.79
N ASP A 76 9.32 9.48 -4.21
CA ASP A 76 9.54 9.88 -5.58
C ASP A 76 9.06 8.77 -6.54
N PRO A 77 8.64 9.13 -7.77
CA PRO A 77 8.02 8.17 -8.69
C PRO A 77 8.89 6.95 -9.00
N GLN A 78 10.22 7.10 -8.99
CA GLN A 78 11.14 6.02 -9.28
C GLN A 78 11.21 5.03 -8.11
N THR A 79 11.36 5.52 -6.87
CA THR A 79 11.34 4.67 -5.67
C THR A 79 10.00 3.96 -5.50
N ARG A 80 8.89 4.64 -5.81
CA ARG A 80 7.55 4.04 -5.80
C ARG A 80 7.42 2.92 -6.83
N ALA A 81 7.87 3.15 -8.06
CA ALA A 81 7.86 2.14 -9.12
C ALA A 81 8.70 0.92 -8.74
N ASP A 82 9.90 1.14 -8.19
CA ASP A 82 10.77 0.07 -7.71
C ASP A 82 10.12 -0.75 -6.58
N ALA A 83 9.43 -0.09 -5.65
CA ALA A 83 8.77 -0.78 -4.54
C ALA A 83 7.56 -1.60 -5.01
N LEU A 84 6.75 -1.08 -5.94
CA LEU A 84 5.65 -1.83 -6.58
C LEU A 84 6.16 -3.01 -7.39
N PHE A 85 7.25 -2.80 -8.12
CA PHE A 85 7.93 -3.85 -8.88
C PHE A 85 8.32 -5.03 -7.97
N TRP A 86 8.99 -4.76 -6.86
CA TRP A 86 9.38 -5.81 -5.91
C TRP A 86 8.17 -6.46 -5.23
N LEU A 87 7.15 -5.69 -4.86
CA LEU A 87 5.92 -6.21 -4.24
C LEU A 87 5.23 -7.23 -5.15
N GLN A 88 5.05 -6.90 -6.43
CA GLN A 88 4.41 -7.80 -7.40
C GLN A 88 5.18 -9.11 -7.55
N HIS A 89 6.51 -9.04 -7.76
CA HIS A 89 7.32 -10.22 -7.98
C HIS A 89 7.44 -11.13 -6.75
N LEU A 90 7.47 -10.55 -5.55
CA LEU A 90 7.49 -11.32 -4.31
C LEU A 90 6.14 -11.97 -4.02
N THR A 91 5.03 -11.27 -4.31
CA THR A 91 3.68 -11.80 -4.19
C THR A 91 3.51 -13.03 -5.08
N GLU A 92 3.88 -12.92 -6.35
CA GLU A 92 3.80 -14.02 -7.31
C GLU A 92 4.69 -15.21 -6.90
N ALA A 93 5.93 -14.96 -6.49
CA ALA A 93 6.82 -16.03 -6.04
C ALA A 93 6.30 -16.74 -4.77
N ARG A 94 5.69 -16.00 -3.85
CA ARG A 94 5.19 -16.54 -2.59
C ARG A 94 3.90 -17.33 -2.79
N PHE A 95 2.91 -16.73 -3.43
CA PHE A 95 1.56 -17.29 -3.54
C PHE A 95 1.34 -18.11 -4.81
N GLY A 96 2.24 -18.02 -5.78
CA GLY A 96 2.11 -18.70 -7.07
C GLY A 96 1.22 -17.95 -8.07
N VAL A 97 0.60 -16.85 -7.65
CA VAL A 97 -0.32 -16.02 -8.44
C VAL A 97 0.00 -14.54 -8.28
N VAL A 98 -0.28 -13.77 -9.32
CA VAL A 98 0.01 -12.32 -9.35
C VAL A 98 -0.86 -11.56 -8.36
N ASP A 99 -2.13 -11.95 -8.22
CA ASP A 99 -3.05 -11.42 -7.22
C ASP A 99 -3.63 -12.57 -6.38
N PRO A 100 -3.20 -12.74 -5.11
CA PRO A 100 -3.73 -13.77 -4.23
C PRO A 100 -5.13 -13.47 -3.68
N HIS A 101 -5.66 -12.27 -3.91
CA HIS A 101 -7.01 -11.88 -3.50
C HIS A 101 -8.05 -12.11 -4.59
N ASP A 102 -7.62 -12.33 -5.83
CA ASP A 102 -8.48 -12.73 -6.93
C ASP A 102 -8.70 -14.27 -6.87
N PRO A 103 -9.93 -14.74 -6.61
CA PRO A 103 -10.22 -16.18 -6.53
C PRO A 103 -10.05 -16.91 -7.86
N ASP A 104 -10.07 -16.18 -8.98
CA ASP A 104 -9.92 -16.73 -10.34
C ASP A 104 -8.47 -16.63 -10.85
N ALA A 105 -7.53 -16.14 -10.02
CA ALA A 105 -6.13 -16.03 -10.42
C ALA A 105 -5.50 -17.39 -10.70
N VAL A 106 -5.06 -17.59 -11.93
CA VAL A 106 -4.42 -18.83 -12.38
C VAL A 106 -2.89 -18.72 -12.24
N PRO A 107 -2.23 -19.69 -11.60
CA PRO A 107 -0.77 -19.72 -11.56
C PRO A 107 -0.15 -19.80 -12.94
N ARG A 108 0.94 -19.06 -13.13
CA ARG A 108 1.79 -19.20 -14.32
C ARG A 108 2.55 -20.52 -14.28
N ASP A 109 3.03 -20.95 -15.45
CA ASP A 109 3.90 -22.13 -15.56
C ASP A 109 5.12 -21.99 -14.62
N GLY A 110 5.43 -23.05 -13.87
CA GLY A 110 6.45 -23.04 -12.80
C GLY A 110 6.01 -22.43 -11.47
N TYR A 111 4.83 -21.81 -11.37
CA TYR A 111 4.27 -21.22 -10.14
C TYR A 111 3.06 -21.97 -9.58
N GLY A 112 2.67 -23.08 -10.20
CA GLY A 112 1.55 -23.91 -9.78
C GLY A 112 1.70 -24.54 -8.39
N PRO A 113 0.63 -25.21 -7.91
CA PRO A 113 0.61 -25.87 -6.60
C PRO A 113 1.64 -27.01 -6.46
N GLU A 114 2.13 -27.56 -7.58
CA GLU A 114 3.18 -28.56 -7.64
C GLU A 114 4.57 -28.02 -7.29
N THR A 115 4.77 -26.70 -7.38
CA THR A 115 6.05 -26.06 -7.08
C THR A 115 6.07 -25.57 -5.63
N THR A 116 7.12 -25.91 -4.90
CA THR A 116 7.32 -25.39 -3.54
C THR A 116 7.57 -23.88 -3.55
N ILE A 117 7.35 -23.19 -2.42
CA ILE A 117 7.70 -21.76 -2.28
C ILE A 117 9.18 -21.54 -2.63
N GLU A 118 10.07 -22.44 -2.22
CA GLU A 118 11.49 -22.37 -2.56
C GLU A 118 11.75 -22.48 -4.06
N GLY A 119 11.07 -23.41 -4.74
CA GLY A 119 11.15 -23.58 -6.18
C GLY A 119 10.62 -22.36 -6.93
N ARG A 120 9.52 -21.76 -6.47
CA ARG A 120 8.97 -20.52 -7.05
C ARG A 120 9.90 -19.33 -6.87
N MET A 121 10.54 -19.20 -5.70
CA MET A 121 11.54 -18.16 -5.45
C MET A 121 12.79 -18.34 -6.31
N GLU A 122 13.23 -19.58 -6.53
CA GLU A 122 14.33 -19.88 -7.45
C GLU A 122 13.97 -19.53 -8.90
N HIS A 123 12.79 -19.96 -9.34
CA HIS A 123 12.28 -19.67 -10.68
C HIS A 123 12.18 -18.15 -10.91
N LYS A 124 11.63 -17.39 -9.94
CA LYS A 124 11.55 -15.93 -10.03
C LYS A 124 12.93 -15.27 -10.07
N ALA A 125 13.91 -15.79 -9.32
CA ALA A 125 15.27 -15.26 -9.37
C ALA A 125 15.94 -15.48 -10.73
N GLN A 126 15.67 -16.62 -11.39
CA GLN A 126 16.15 -16.91 -12.74
C GLN A 126 15.46 -15.99 -13.77
N GLU A 127 14.14 -15.81 -13.69
CA GLU A 127 13.39 -14.88 -14.56
C GLU A 127 13.93 -13.45 -14.44
N LEU A 128 14.10 -12.95 -13.21
CA LEU A 128 14.62 -11.60 -12.97
C LEU A 128 16.07 -11.44 -13.45
N SER A 129 16.91 -12.47 -13.24
CA SER A 129 18.29 -12.44 -13.75
C SER A 129 18.33 -12.45 -15.28
N ALA A 130 17.47 -13.23 -15.94
CA ALA A 130 17.33 -13.22 -17.39
C ALA A 130 16.86 -11.87 -17.94
N ALA A 131 16.04 -11.14 -17.17
CA ALA A 131 15.64 -9.76 -17.45
C ALA A 131 16.71 -8.71 -17.11
N GLY A 132 17.91 -9.13 -16.68
CA GLY A 132 19.03 -8.23 -16.35
C GLY A 132 18.99 -7.68 -14.92
N ILE A 133 18.04 -8.10 -14.09
CA ILE A 133 17.88 -7.66 -12.71
C ILE A 133 18.65 -8.60 -11.80
N LYS A 134 19.78 -8.11 -11.28
CA LYS A 134 20.67 -8.89 -10.40
C LYS A 134 19.99 -9.19 -9.06
N THR A 135 19.49 -10.42 -8.90
CA THR A 135 18.94 -10.91 -7.63
C THR A 135 19.24 -12.40 -7.43
N SER A 136 18.89 -12.94 -6.27
CA SER A 136 19.04 -14.35 -5.95
C SER A 136 17.87 -14.83 -5.11
N ARG A 137 17.67 -16.15 -5.04
CA ARG A 137 16.68 -16.78 -4.15
C ARG A 137 16.79 -16.25 -2.71
N THR A 138 18.01 -16.18 -2.16
CA THR A 138 18.26 -15.65 -0.81
C THR A 138 17.88 -14.17 -0.69
N SER A 139 18.15 -13.36 -1.72
CA SER A 139 17.76 -11.94 -1.74
C SER A 139 16.24 -11.79 -1.73
N LEU A 140 15.53 -12.62 -2.50
CA LEU A 140 14.06 -12.63 -2.53
C LEU A 140 13.47 -13.02 -1.18
N PHE A 141 13.96 -14.09 -0.54
CA PHE A 141 13.53 -14.45 0.82
C PHE A 141 13.80 -13.37 1.85
N ARG A 142 14.96 -12.69 1.77
CA ARG A 142 15.27 -11.57 2.66
C ARG A 142 14.29 -10.41 2.46
N LYS A 143 13.98 -10.06 1.20
CA LYS A 143 13.01 -9.03 0.88
C LYS A 143 11.61 -9.43 1.37
N ASP A 144 11.16 -10.66 1.12
CA ASP A 144 9.87 -11.17 1.61
C ASP A 144 9.75 -11.09 3.14
N ALA A 145 10.79 -11.51 3.87
CA ALA A 145 10.82 -11.41 5.32
C ALA A 145 10.70 -9.95 5.81
N GLN A 146 11.39 -9.03 5.13
CA GLN A 146 11.31 -7.61 5.42
C GLN A 146 9.91 -7.05 5.13
N TYR A 147 9.31 -7.39 3.98
CA TYR A 147 7.94 -7.00 3.67
C TYR A 147 6.95 -7.52 4.71
N ARG A 148 7.08 -8.77 5.17
CA ARG A 148 6.19 -9.34 6.18
C ARG A 148 6.35 -8.70 7.57
N ALA A 149 7.54 -8.24 7.91
CA ALA A 149 7.79 -7.54 9.17
C ALA A 149 7.13 -6.14 9.21
N HIS A 150 6.90 -5.53 8.04
CA HIS A 150 6.36 -4.18 7.91
C HIS A 150 4.98 -4.14 7.24
N ALA A 151 4.45 -5.27 6.75
CA ALA A 151 3.09 -5.33 6.28
C ALA A 151 2.16 -5.08 7.46
N PRO A 152 1.23 -4.09 7.39
CA PRO A 152 0.26 -3.85 8.45
C PRO A 152 -0.51 -5.15 8.65
N CYS A 153 -0.34 -5.76 9.83
CA CYS A 153 -0.70 -7.12 10.17
C CYS A 153 -2.00 -7.59 9.52
N GLY A 154 -1.88 -8.35 8.42
CA GLY A 154 -2.92 -9.19 7.87
C GLY A 154 -2.67 -10.63 8.28
N GLY A 155 -3.31 -11.04 9.38
CA GLY A 155 -3.80 -12.40 9.68
C GLY A 155 -2.84 -13.58 9.54
N GLY A 156 -2.53 -14.21 10.67
CA GLY A 156 -2.62 -15.68 10.74
C GLY A 156 -4.08 -16.12 10.80
#